data_AF-A0A317VZA6-F1
#
_entry.id   AF-A0A317VZA6-F1
#
_cell.length_a   1.000
_cell.length_b   1.000
_cell.length_c   1.000
_cell.angle_alpha   90.00
_cell.angle_beta   90.00
_cell.angle_gamma   90.00
#
_symmetry.space_group_name_H-M   'P 1'
#
loop_
_entity.id
_entity.type
_entity.pdbx_description
1 polymer ?
#
loop_
_entity_poly.entity_id
_entity_poly.type
_entity_poly.pdbx_seq_one_letter_code
_entity_poly.pdbx_strand_id
1 'polypeptide(L)'
;MSEKEIEAENNLHLQKYHNYWNKSTSPPEEQKATDDAYRQAFERFPEIYHSIGWSDNEDIVFNAENLAAHRELLIEAIFTMEVQRMDFLDSDGGREKSRALFEYSRLPRLLTILTRLENRRYDCVECRDGQCVDWRVYNADTILKVLIQAGRASQKAKLTDGLNNTSLEDLLKQCYARRILSQDELKSPVHLLYQFHLIYDCLAALVLTTRYMELRDPLTYTFYLRYKSLPIHQIFQMVQSHYKLTDGQDDFPPFPLEESPAPSFSPAQFNLSYLQDFGDLAIEWTDSLSEHLTIFTGPHRNALRVFAHPTYLYNGHDLLHSEHDYFQPTFIDLPQAPIPSPKPNPKPNPHRTPFNQILSSPFLTRLSLPPTLQTTFNLSHPSTTIKPLGPCHQTKITSAPMRDILSLHPYYPEDIRFMMRAVFEHDLSMQDQPFIRFAYFGPRLRMIKTFLDSKRPSTLRQVWVDRRDAREWWRFWGSVLFMLMVGMGVWGVVVAVAVAVAVYRI
;
A
#
# COMPACT_ATOMS: atom_id res chain seq x y z
N MET A 1 -34.39 -22.32 1.72
CA MET A 1 -34.36 -23.52 0.86
C MET A 1 -34.10 -24.73 1.74
N SER A 2 -34.75 -25.87 1.48
CA SER A 2 -34.45 -27.13 2.15
C SER A 2 -33.16 -27.75 1.56
N GLU A 3 -32.51 -28.65 2.31
CA GLU A 3 -31.31 -29.35 1.84
C GLU A 3 -31.57 -30.15 0.56
N LYS A 4 -32.74 -30.80 0.47
CA LYS A 4 -33.18 -31.52 -0.73
C LYS A 4 -33.34 -30.62 -1.96
N GLU A 5 -33.80 -29.38 -1.77
CA GLU A 5 -33.92 -28.40 -2.85
C GLU A 5 -32.54 -27.94 -3.34
N ILE A 6 -31.59 -27.72 -2.42
CA ILE A 6 -30.20 -27.37 -2.77
C ILE A 6 -29.54 -28.51 -3.55
N GLU A 7 -29.71 -29.75 -3.08
CA GLU A 7 -29.18 -30.94 -3.75
C GLU A 7 -29.81 -31.13 -5.14
N ALA A 8 -31.13 -30.96 -5.26
CA ALA A 8 -31.82 -31.00 -6.55
C ALA A 8 -31.31 -29.93 -7.53
N GLU A 9 -31.08 -28.71 -7.07
CA GLU A 9 -30.51 -27.64 -7.89
C GLU A 9 -29.07 -27.94 -8.30
N ASN A 10 -28.23 -28.44 -7.38
CA ASN A 10 -26.86 -28.88 -7.68
C ASN A 10 -26.85 -30.01 -8.72
N ASN A 11 -27.74 -30.99 -8.57
CA ASN A 11 -27.89 -32.09 -9.52
C ASN A 11 -28.37 -31.58 -10.89
N LEU A 12 -29.25 -30.58 -10.93
CA LEU A 12 -29.67 -29.94 -12.18
C LEU A 12 -28.50 -29.24 -12.89
N HIS A 13 -27.65 -28.55 -12.13
CA HIS A 13 -26.42 -27.93 -12.65
C HIS A 13 -25.46 -28.96 -13.23
N LEU A 14 -25.16 -30.02 -12.47
CA LEU A 14 -24.31 -31.13 -12.92
C LEU A 14 -24.91 -31.82 -14.15
N GLN A 15 -26.21 -32.06 -14.17
CA GLN A 15 -26.89 -32.69 -15.30
C GLN A 15 -26.75 -31.82 -16.57
N LYS A 16 -26.88 -30.50 -16.46
CA LYS A 16 -26.64 -29.59 -17.60
C LYS A 16 -25.19 -29.70 -18.11
N TYR A 17 -24.23 -29.73 -17.19
CA TYR A 17 -22.82 -29.90 -17.53
C TYR A 17 -22.55 -31.25 -18.20
N HIS A 18 -23.10 -32.35 -17.68
CA HIS A 18 -23.00 -33.67 -18.31
C HIS A 18 -23.69 -33.73 -19.67
N ASN A 19 -24.90 -33.17 -19.80
CA ASN A 19 -25.66 -33.14 -21.04
C ASN A 19 -24.90 -32.44 -22.17
N TYR A 20 -24.14 -31.39 -21.84
CA TYR A 20 -23.24 -30.75 -22.80
C TYR A 20 -22.20 -31.75 -23.34
N TRP A 21 -21.52 -32.46 -22.43
CA TRP A 21 -20.44 -33.38 -22.78
C TRP A 21 -20.91 -34.73 -23.34
N ASN A 22 -22.20 -35.06 -23.29
CA ASN A 22 -22.74 -36.32 -23.84
C ASN A 22 -22.45 -36.52 -25.33
N LYS A 23 -22.16 -35.46 -26.09
CA LYS A 23 -21.78 -35.55 -27.51
C LYS A 23 -20.28 -35.79 -27.73
N SER A 24 -19.46 -35.59 -26.71
CA SER A 24 -18.00 -35.66 -26.76
C SER A 24 -17.51 -36.67 -25.73
N THR A 25 -17.77 -37.95 -26.02
CA THR A 25 -17.41 -39.07 -25.15
C THR A 25 -15.90 -39.17 -25.02
N SER A 26 -15.37 -39.04 -23.80
CA SER A 26 -13.97 -39.32 -23.53
C SER A 26 -13.70 -40.82 -23.55
N PRO A 27 -12.63 -41.29 -24.21
CA PRO A 27 -12.14 -42.65 -24.07
C PRO A 27 -11.96 -43.03 -22.59
N PRO A 28 -12.21 -44.28 -22.18
CA PRO A 28 -12.03 -44.73 -20.80
C PRO A 28 -10.62 -44.47 -20.26
N GLU A 29 -9.61 -44.57 -21.13
CA GLU A 29 -8.20 -44.27 -20.80
C GLU A 29 -7.99 -42.80 -20.42
N GLU A 30 -8.61 -41.86 -21.15
CA GLU A 30 -8.51 -40.43 -20.84
C GLU A 30 -9.26 -40.07 -19.55
N GLN A 31 -10.44 -40.67 -19.33
CA GLN A 31 -11.20 -40.48 -18.09
C GLN A 31 -10.39 -40.94 -16.89
N LYS A 32 -9.84 -42.16 -16.97
CA LYS A 32 -8.99 -42.71 -15.92
C LYS A 32 -7.75 -41.87 -15.68
N ALA A 33 -7.06 -41.44 -16.74
CA ALA A 33 -5.88 -40.58 -16.63
C ALA A 33 -6.22 -39.23 -15.96
N THR A 34 -7.38 -38.66 -16.28
CA THR A 34 -7.86 -37.43 -15.66
C THR A 34 -8.17 -37.65 -14.19
N ASP A 35 -8.91 -38.71 -13.84
CA ASP A 35 -9.25 -39.03 -12.45
C ASP A 35 -8.01 -39.31 -11.61
N ASP A 36 -7.03 -40.06 -12.15
CA ASP A 36 -5.76 -40.33 -11.48
C ASP A 36 -4.94 -39.04 -11.30
N ALA A 37 -4.95 -38.13 -12.28
CA ALA A 37 -4.27 -36.83 -12.16
C ALA A 37 -4.90 -35.94 -11.08
N TYR A 38 -6.23 -35.86 -11.01
CA TYR A 38 -6.93 -35.11 -9.96
C TYR A 38 -6.66 -35.71 -8.58
N ARG A 39 -6.73 -37.04 -8.45
CA ARG A 39 -6.42 -37.75 -7.20
C ARG A 39 -5.00 -37.41 -6.73
N GLN A 40 -4.01 -37.59 -7.60
CA GLN A 40 -2.61 -37.31 -7.28
C GLN A 40 -2.39 -35.82 -6.93
N ALA A 41 -3.00 -34.91 -7.67
CA ALA A 41 -2.87 -33.48 -7.42
C ALA A 41 -3.49 -33.06 -6.08
N PHE A 42 -4.64 -33.63 -5.70
CA PHE A 42 -5.30 -33.33 -4.44
C PHE A 42 -4.61 -33.98 -3.24
N GLU A 43 -4.08 -35.19 -3.38
CA GLU A 43 -3.21 -35.83 -2.37
C GLU A 43 -1.94 -35.02 -2.12
N ARG A 44 -1.34 -34.50 -3.19
CA ARG A 44 -0.11 -33.69 -3.12
C ARG A 44 -0.39 -32.20 -2.97
N PHE A 45 -1.65 -31.79 -2.74
CA PHE A 45 -1.99 -30.38 -2.62
C PHE A 45 -1.16 -29.65 -1.55
N PRO A 46 -0.87 -30.23 -0.37
CA PRO A 46 0.05 -29.64 0.60
C PRO A 46 1.45 -29.36 0.03
N GLU A 47 2.06 -30.31 -0.66
CA GLU A 47 3.38 -30.13 -1.30
C GLU A 47 3.33 -29.04 -2.38
N ILE A 48 2.26 -29.03 -3.18
CA ILE A 48 2.03 -28.02 -4.21
C ILE A 48 1.88 -26.64 -3.57
N TYR A 49 1.10 -26.54 -2.49
CA TYR A 49 0.97 -25.33 -1.70
C TYR A 49 2.33 -24.89 -1.16
N HIS A 50 3.15 -25.75 -0.55
CA HIS A 50 4.46 -25.33 -0.04
C HIS A 50 5.47 -24.96 -1.13
N SER A 51 5.41 -25.61 -2.30
CA SER A 51 6.31 -25.31 -3.42
C SER A 51 5.98 -24.00 -4.15
N ILE A 52 4.70 -23.60 -4.12
CA ILE A 52 4.22 -22.36 -4.74
C ILE A 52 4.06 -21.24 -3.69
N GLY A 53 3.84 -21.63 -2.45
CA GLY A 53 3.41 -20.83 -1.31
C GLY A 53 4.57 -20.18 -0.57
N TRP A 54 4.29 -19.00 -0.05
CA TRP A 54 5.27 -18.04 0.43
C TRP A 54 5.47 -18.13 1.95
N SER A 55 4.84 -19.14 2.59
CA SER A 55 4.84 -19.35 4.03
C SER A 55 5.02 -20.82 4.38
N ASP A 56 5.79 -21.08 5.45
CA ASP A 56 5.98 -22.40 6.05
C ASP A 56 4.76 -22.84 6.88
N ASN A 57 3.53 -22.55 6.41
CA ASN A 57 2.32 -22.84 7.16
C ASN A 57 1.99 -24.34 7.10
N GLU A 58 2.11 -25.03 8.22
CA GLU A 58 1.77 -26.44 8.35
C GLU A 58 0.24 -26.70 8.43
N ASP A 59 -0.57 -25.68 8.73
CA ASP A 59 -2.02 -25.82 8.95
C ASP A 59 -2.85 -25.44 7.70
N ILE A 60 -2.77 -26.33 6.71
CA ILE A 60 -3.52 -26.26 5.44
C ILE A 60 -4.92 -26.84 5.65
N VAL A 61 -5.96 -26.11 5.22
CA VAL A 61 -7.37 -26.52 5.36
C VAL A 61 -7.83 -27.45 4.24
N PHE A 62 -7.35 -27.25 3.02
CA PHE A 62 -7.68 -28.12 1.90
C PHE A 62 -6.89 -29.41 1.94
N ASN A 63 -7.61 -30.53 1.89
CA ASN A 63 -7.06 -31.87 1.89
C ASN A 63 -7.70 -32.70 0.79
N ALA A 64 -7.13 -33.87 0.50
CA ALA A 64 -7.58 -34.71 -0.60
C ALA A 64 -9.06 -35.10 -0.48
N GLU A 65 -9.54 -35.36 0.74
CA GLU A 65 -10.92 -35.77 1.01
C GLU A 65 -11.91 -34.65 0.65
N ASN A 66 -11.68 -33.43 1.15
CA ASN A 66 -12.60 -32.32 0.92
C ASN A 66 -12.57 -31.81 -0.54
N LEU A 67 -11.41 -31.83 -1.18
CA LEU A 67 -11.27 -31.47 -2.61
C LEU A 67 -11.93 -32.52 -3.51
N ALA A 68 -11.73 -33.82 -3.23
CA ALA A 68 -12.37 -34.89 -3.98
C ALA A 68 -13.89 -34.85 -3.86
N ALA A 69 -14.41 -34.61 -2.65
CA ALA A 69 -15.85 -34.50 -2.40
C ALA A 69 -16.53 -33.37 -3.20
N HIS A 70 -15.79 -32.29 -3.51
CA HIS A 70 -16.31 -31.12 -4.23
C HIS A 70 -15.88 -31.03 -5.70
N ARG A 71 -15.08 -31.98 -6.21
CA ARG A 71 -14.46 -31.91 -7.55
C ARG A 71 -15.46 -31.56 -8.65
N GLU A 72 -16.52 -32.34 -8.82
CA GLU A 72 -17.48 -32.18 -9.92
C GLU A 72 -18.17 -30.81 -9.86
N LEU A 73 -18.55 -30.36 -8.66
CA LEU A 73 -19.20 -29.07 -8.45
C LEU A 73 -18.24 -27.90 -8.68
N LEU A 74 -16.96 -28.03 -8.32
CA LEU A 74 -15.94 -27.02 -8.59
C LEU A 74 -15.71 -26.86 -10.10
N ILE A 75 -15.55 -27.98 -10.81
CA ILE A 75 -15.35 -27.98 -12.26
C ILE A 75 -16.56 -27.34 -12.96
N GLU A 76 -17.78 -27.74 -12.58
CA GLU A 76 -19.02 -27.15 -13.10
C GLU A 76 -19.08 -25.64 -12.80
N ALA A 77 -18.92 -25.24 -11.54
CA ALA A 77 -19.10 -23.86 -11.13
C ALA A 77 -18.02 -22.90 -11.67
N ILE A 78 -16.81 -23.39 -11.95
CA ILE A 78 -15.70 -22.55 -12.38
C ILE A 78 -15.58 -22.53 -13.91
N PHE A 79 -15.72 -23.68 -14.57
CA PHE A 79 -15.35 -23.83 -15.99
C PHE A 79 -16.52 -23.97 -16.97
N THR A 80 -17.77 -24.15 -16.52
CA THR A 80 -18.94 -24.26 -17.42
C THR A 80 -19.08 -23.09 -18.40
N MET A 81 -18.64 -21.91 -18.01
CA MET A 81 -18.64 -20.75 -18.90
C MET A 81 -17.63 -20.83 -20.05
N GLU A 82 -16.48 -21.48 -19.83
CA GLU A 82 -15.49 -21.69 -20.89
C GLU A 82 -16.04 -22.66 -21.93
N VAL A 83 -16.72 -23.70 -21.44
CA VAL A 83 -17.46 -24.65 -22.25
C VAL A 83 -18.45 -23.95 -23.18
N GLN A 84 -19.29 -23.04 -22.64
CA GLN A 84 -20.23 -22.25 -23.45
C GLN A 84 -19.55 -21.31 -24.46
N ARG A 85 -18.38 -20.76 -24.12
CA ARG A 85 -17.63 -19.88 -25.03
C ARG A 85 -16.99 -20.66 -26.17
N MET A 86 -16.50 -21.87 -25.92
CA MET A 86 -15.98 -22.74 -26.98
C MET A 86 -17.06 -23.07 -28.02
N ASP A 87 -18.32 -23.21 -27.59
CA ASP A 87 -19.48 -23.35 -28.48
C ASP A 87 -19.74 -22.15 -29.39
N PHE A 88 -19.46 -20.94 -28.91
CA PHE A 88 -19.63 -19.75 -29.72
C PHE A 88 -18.49 -19.54 -30.73
N LEU A 89 -17.26 -19.93 -30.36
CA LEU A 89 -16.04 -19.74 -31.15
C LEU A 89 -15.77 -20.86 -32.17
N ASP A 90 -16.78 -21.71 -32.43
CA ASP A 90 -16.68 -22.97 -33.15
C ASP A 90 -16.28 -22.88 -34.64
N SER A 91 -15.95 -21.68 -35.12
CA SER A 91 -15.56 -21.46 -36.52
C SER A 91 -14.11 -21.87 -36.83
N ASP A 92 -13.24 -22.09 -35.84
CA ASP A 92 -11.77 -22.15 -36.09
C ASP A 92 -11.06 -23.46 -35.65
N GLY A 93 -11.79 -24.57 -35.47
CA GLY A 93 -11.23 -25.93 -35.52
C GLY A 93 -10.31 -26.41 -34.37
N GLY A 94 -10.07 -25.59 -33.34
CA GLY A 94 -9.13 -25.87 -32.25
C GLY A 94 -9.72 -26.39 -30.92
N ARG A 95 -10.75 -27.25 -30.91
CA ARG A 95 -11.36 -27.73 -29.66
C ARG A 95 -10.56 -28.85 -28.98
N GLU A 96 -10.59 -28.84 -27.66
CA GLU A 96 -10.36 -30.05 -26.85
C GLU A 96 -11.44 -31.08 -27.19
N LYS A 97 -11.02 -32.24 -27.68
CA LYS A 97 -11.90 -33.23 -28.32
C LYS A 97 -12.76 -34.01 -27.33
N SER A 98 -12.45 -33.92 -26.04
CA SER A 98 -13.09 -34.72 -25.00
C SER A 98 -13.20 -33.96 -23.68
N ARG A 99 -14.19 -34.34 -22.85
CA ARG A 99 -14.39 -33.79 -21.50
C ARG A 99 -13.16 -33.96 -20.62
N ALA A 100 -12.60 -35.16 -20.61
CA ALA A 100 -11.42 -35.53 -19.83
C ALA A 100 -10.23 -34.60 -20.14
N LEU A 101 -9.94 -34.36 -21.42
CA LEU A 101 -8.87 -33.44 -21.82
C LEU A 101 -9.13 -32.00 -21.37
N PHE A 102 -10.38 -31.53 -21.47
CA PHE A 102 -10.79 -30.21 -20.98
C PHE A 102 -10.61 -30.06 -19.46
N GLU A 103 -11.02 -31.07 -18.69
CA GLU A 103 -10.87 -31.05 -17.24
C GLU A 103 -9.41 -31.12 -16.82
N TYR A 104 -8.62 -31.99 -17.46
CA TYR A 104 -7.21 -32.17 -17.18
C TYR A 104 -6.42 -30.89 -17.43
N SER A 105 -6.65 -30.20 -18.54
CA SER A 105 -5.92 -28.98 -18.90
C SER A 105 -6.27 -27.78 -17.99
N ARG A 106 -7.37 -27.84 -17.22
CA ARG A 106 -7.80 -26.79 -16.28
C ARG A 106 -7.41 -27.09 -14.84
N LEU A 107 -6.90 -28.28 -14.55
CA LEU A 107 -6.39 -28.65 -13.23
C LEU A 107 -5.33 -27.66 -12.68
N PRO A 108 -4.31 -27.19 -13.44
CA PRO A 108 -3.34 -26.22 -12.94
C PRO A 108 -3.98 -24.89 -12.49
N ARG A 109 -5.03 -24.47 -13.21
CA ARG A 109 -5.79 -23.26 -12.88
C ARG A 109 -6.64 -23.46 -11.63
N LEU A 110 -7.27 -24.62 -11.46
CA LEU A 110 -8.00 -24.95 -10.24
C LEU A 110 -7.06 -24.95 -9.03
N LEU A 111 -5.90 -25.62 -9.14
CA LEU A 111 -4.88 -25.64 -8.08
C LEU A 111 -4.42 -24.23 -7.73
N THR A 112 -4.21 -23.37 -8.73
CA THR A 112 -3.89 -21.96 -8.53
C THR A 112 -4.96 -21.21 -7.72
N ILE A 113 -6.24 -21.42 -8.02
CA ILE A 113 -7.35 -20.80 -7.28
C ILE A 113 -7.33 -21.27 -5.81
N LEU A 114 -7.12 -22.56 -5.58
CA LEU A 114 -7.07 -23.15 -4.23
C LEU A 114 -5.87 -22.65 -3.42
N THR A 115 -4.67 -22.61 -4.02
CA THR A 115 -3.46 -22.07 -3.38
C THR A 115 -3.62 -20.59 -3.01
N ARG A 116 -4.25 -19.78 -3.88
CA ARG A 116 -4.56 -18.37 -3.56
C ARG A 116 -5.50 -18.24 -2.36
N LEU A 117 -6.48 -19.12 -2.25
CA LEU A 117 -7.41 -19.12 -1.12
C LEU A 117 -6.73 -19.50 0.19
N GLU A 118 -5.87 -20.53 0.19
CA GLU A 118 -5.10 -20.88 1.39
C GLU A 118 -4.16 -19.75 1.81
N ASN A 119 -3.44 -19.15 0.85
CA ASN A 119 -2.53 -18.07 1.17
C ASN A 119 -3.27 -16.86 1.78
N ARG A 120 -4.43 -16.50 1.23
CA ARG A 120 -5.28 -15.42 1.79
C ARG A 120 -5.83 -15.75 3.17
N ARG A 121 -6.21 -17.01 3.40
CA ARG A 121 -6.61 -17.51 4.73
C ARG A 121 -5.46 -17.41 5.72
N TYR A 122 -4.22 -17.67 5.30
CA TYR A 122 -3.05 -17.60 6.19
C TYR A 122 -2.76 -16.16 6.64
N ASP A 123 -2.92 -15.17 5.76
CA ASP A 123 -2.81 -13.73 6.08
C ASP A 123 -3.88 -13.23 7.06
N CYS A 124 -4.74 -14.11 7.57
CA CYS A 124 -5.80 -13.82 8.52
C CYS A 124 -5.43 -14.10 9.99
N VAL A 125 -4.14 -14.19 10.32
CA VAL A 125 -3.69 -14.13 11.71
C VAL A 125 -3.26 -12.70 12.02
N GLU A 126 -4.11 -11.93 12.71
CA GLU A 126 -3.70 -10.62 13.24
C GLU A 126 -3.39 -10.74 14.72
N CYS A 127 -2.16 -10.42 15.05
CA CYS A 127 -1.70 -10.33 16.43
C CYS A 127 -1.90 -8.92 16.94
N ARG A 128 -2.84 -8.76 17.88
CA ARG A 128 -3.07 -7.50 18.61
C ARG A 128 -2.70 -7.67 20.06
N ASP A 129 -1.81 -6.80 20.55
CA ASP A 129 -1.40 -6.74 21.96
C ASP A 129 -0.87 -8.08 22.52
N GLY A 130 -0.13 -8.81 21.69
CA GLY A 130 0.41 -10.13 22.05
C GLY A 130 -0.60 -11.27 22.01
N GLN A 131 -1.86 -11.00 21.66
CA GLN A 131 -2.87 -12.02 21.36
C GLN A 131 -3.10 -12.10 19.85
N CYS A 132 -2.68 -13.21 19.26
CA CYS A 132 -3.03 -13.54 17.87
C CYS A 132 -4.45 -14.08 17.86
N VAL A 133 -5.35 -13.31 17.23
CA VAL A 133 -6.69 -13.80 16.96
C VAL A 133 -6.62 -14.50 15.63
N ASP A 134 -6.73 -15.81 15.68
CA ASP A 134 -6.87 -16.64 14.51
C ASP A 134 -8.27 -16.46 13.92
N TRP A 135 -8.36 -15.83 12.74
CA TRP A 135 -9.64 -15.61 12.07
C TRP A 135 -10.01 -16.71 11.07
N ARG A 136 -9.41 -17.90 11.19
CA ARG A 136 -9.76 -19.07 10.41
C ARG A 136 -11.09 -19.66 10.91
N VAL A 137 -12.16 -18.86 10.79
CA VAL A 137 -13.52 -19.17 11.27
C VAL A 137 -14.19 -20.27 10.45
N TYR A 138 -13.82 -20.40 9.18
CA TYR A 138 -14.48 -21.29 8.23
C TYR A 138 -13.63 -22.52 7.92
N ASN A 139 -14.28 -23.68 7.92
CA ASN A 139 -13.68 -24.94 7.48
C ASN A 139 -13.62 -25.04 5.95
N ALA A 140 -12.88 -26.03 5.44
CA ALA A 140 -12.71 -26.28 4.00
C ALA A 140 -14.06 -26.39 3.27
N ASP A 141 -14.99 -27.15 3.82
CA ASP A 141 -16.32 -27.39 3.23
C ASP A 141 -17.07 -26.08 2.99
N THR A 142 -17.07 -25.17 3.97
CA THR A 142 -17.71 -23.86 3.86
C THR A 142 -17.03 -23.01 2.79
N ILE A 143 -15.69 -22.96 2.78
CA ILE A 143 -14.92 -22.18 1.81
C ILE A 143 -15.18 -22.67 0.38
N LEU A 144 -15.16 -23.99 0.15
CA LEU A 144 -15.41 -24.59 -1.16
C LEU A 144 -16.85 -24.34 -1.62
N LYS A 145 -17.84 -24.42 -0.72
CA LYS A 145 -19.24 -24.10 -1.05
C LYS A 145 -19.43 -22.62 -1.41
N VAL A 146 -18.77 -21.70 -0.72
CA VAL A 146 -18.78 -20.27 -1.09
C VAL A 146 -18.07 -20.05 -2.43
N LEU A 147 -16.95 -20.73 -2.69
CA LEU A 147 -16.25 -20.67 -3.98
C LEU A 147 -17.14 -21.17 -5.13
N ILE A 148 -17.83 -22.30 -4.96
CA ILE A 148 -18.80 -22.83 -5.93
C ILE A 148 -19.91 -21.81 -6.19
N GLN A 149 -20.45 -21.19 -5.14
CA GLN A 149 -21.51 -20.18 -5.28
C GLN A 149 -21.01 -18.92 -5.99
N ALA A 150 -19.81 -18.45 -5.65
CA ALA A 150 -19.15 -17.31 -6.29
C ALA A 150 -18.86 -17.59 -7.78
N GLY A 151 -18.43 -18.81 -8.11
CA GLY A 151 -18.25 -19.29 -9.48
C GLY A 151 -19.55 -19.15 -10.28
N ARG A 152 -20.64 -19.77 -9.80
CA ARG A 152 -21.96 -19.72 -10.44
C ARG A 152 -22.51 -18.31 -10.60
N ALA A 153 -22.35 -17.45 -9.59
CA ALA A 153 -22.77 -16.05 -9.66
C ALA A 153 -21.97 -15.28 -10.72
N SER A 154 -20.66 -15.51 -10.79
CA SER A 154 -19.77 -14.94 -11.80
C SER A 154 -20.07 -15.44 -13.21
N GLN A 155 -20.72 -16.60 -13.34
CA GLN A 155 -21.16 -17.13 -14.63
C GLN A 155 -22.41 -16.42 -15.16
N LYS A 156 -23.47 -16.34 -14.34
CA LYS A 156 -24.76 -15.69 -14.70
C LYS A 156 -24.56 -14.25 -15.21
N ALA A 157 -23.64 -13.55 -14.57
CA ALA A 157 -23.16 -12.22 -14.90
C ALA A 157 -22.77 -11.98 -16.37
N LYS A 158 -22.01 -12.90 -16.95
CA LYS A 158 -21.43 -12.71 -18.29
C LYS A 158 -22.43 -13.05 -19.40
N LEU A 159 -23.54 -13.71 -19.07
CA LEU A 159 -24.54 -14.18 -20.04
C LEU A 159 -25.63 -13.13 -20.36
N THR A 160 -25.82 -12.11 -19.51
CA THR A 160 -27.01 -11.23 -19.53
C THR A 160 -26.65 -9.73 -19.64
N ASP A 161 -26.06 -9.31 -20.76
CA ASP A 161 -25.63 -7.91 -21.07
C ASP A 161 -24.22 -7.48 -20.61
N GLY A 162 -23.35 -8.44 -20.25
CA GLY A 162 -21.91 -8.21 -20.09
C GLY A 162 -21.49 -7.48 -18.80
N LEU A 163 -22.43 -6.94 -18.02
CA LEU A 163 -22.17 -6.35 -16.71
C LEU A 163 -22.85 -7.17 -15.62
N ASN A 164 -22.04 -7.79 -14.74
CA ASN A 164 -22.56 -8.47 -13.57
C ASN A 164 -23.25 -7.47 -12.65
N ASN A 165 -24.58 -7.44 -12.59
CA ASN A 165 -25.30 -6.62 -11.60
C ASN A 165 -25.37 -7.29 -10.22
N THR A 166 -24.89 -8.54 -10.08
CA THR A 166 -24.82 -9.20 -8.76
C THR A 166 -23.91 -8.40 -7.85
N SER A 167 -24.46 -7.97 -6.71
CA SER A 167 -23.71 -7.29 -5.65
C SER A 167 -23.11 -8.29 -4.65
N LEU A 168 -22.19 -7.84 -3.79
CA LEU A 168 -21.68 -8.67 -2.68
C LEU A 168 -22.82 -9.06 -1.74
N GLU A 169 -23.78 -8.15 -1.51
CA GLU A 169 -24.95 -8.41 -0.67
C GLU A 169 -25.85 -9.49 -1.26
N ASP A 170 -26.06 -9.50 -2.59
CA ASP A 170 -26.85 -10.54 -3.24
C ASP A 170 -26.19 -11.91 -3.12
N LEU A 171 -24.87 -11.97 -3.28
CA LEU A 171 -24.11 -13.20 -3.13
C LEU A 171 -24.16 -13.71 -1.68
N LEU A 172 -24.04 -12.81 -0.71
CA LEU A 172 -24.19 -13.14 0.72
C LEU A 172 -25.60 -13.66 1.03
N LYS A 173 -26.65 -13.00 0.52
CA LYS A 173 -28.04 -13.46 0.65
C LYS A 173 -28.25 -14.84 0.03
N GLN A 174 -27.61 -15.13 -1.11
CA GLN A 174 -27.65 -16.47 -1.73
C GLN A 174 -26.96 -17.51 -0.84
N CYS A 175 -25.82 -17.18 -0.23
CA CYS A 175 -25.15 -18.06 0.73
C CYS A 175 -26.04 -18.36 1.95
N TYR A 176 -26.75 -17.36 2.48
CA TYR A 176 -27.72 -17.57 3.58
C TYR A 176 -28.91 -18.40 3.15
N ALA A 177 -29.51 -18.10 1.99
CA ALA A 177 -30.66 -18.84 1.48
C ALA A 177 -30.36 -20.34 1.28
N ARG A 178 -29.09 -20.64 0.96
CA ARG A 178 -28.52 -21.98 0.78
C ARG A 178 -27.93 -22.58 2.06
N ARG A 179 -27.98 -21.87 3.20
CA ARG A 179 -27.40 -22.31 4.47
C ARG A 179 -25.91 -22.66 4.37
N ILE A 180 -25.19 -22.02 3.45
CA ILE A 180 -23.74 -22.13 3.34
C ILE A 180 -23.10 -21.31 4.47
N LEU A 181 -23.67 -20.14 4.74
CA LEU A 181 -23.28 -19.27 5.85
C LEU A 181 -24.46 -19.13 6.81
N SER A 182 -24.16 -19.00 8.11
CA SER A 182 -25.17 -18.80 9.14
C SER A 182 -25.56 -17.34 9.26
N GLN A 183 -26.86 -17.08 9.35
CA GLN A 183 -27.42 -15.75 9.61
C GLN A 183 -27.42 -15.44 11.11
N ASP A 184 -27.45 -16.45 11.98
CA ASP A 184 -27.52 -16.27 13.44
C ASP A 184 -26.24 -15.64 14.03
N GLU A 185 -25.14 -15.76 13.27
CA GLU A 185 -23.83 -15.15 13.56
C GLU A 185 -23.80 -13.63 13.29
N LEU A 186 -24.84 -13.06 12.66
CA LEU A 186 -24.93 -11.62 12.37
C LEU A 186 -25.01 -10.72 13.62
N LYS A 187 -25.16 -11.30 14.81
CA LYS A 187 -25.18 -10.52 16.07
C LYS A 187 -23.85 -9.82 16.33
N SER A 188 -22.75 -10.30 15.74
CA SER A 188 -21.43 -9.69 15.85
C SER A 188 -21.02 -9.04 14.53
N PRO A 189 -20.74 -7.72 14.49
CA PRO A 189 -20.29 -7.05 13.26
C PRO A 189 -19.00 -7.65 12.70
N VAL A 190 -18.20 -8.26 13.57
CA VAL A 190 -16.95 -8.97 13.24
C VAL A 190 -17.24 -10.21 12.39
N HIS A 191 -18.30 -10.98 12.68
CA HIS A 191 -18.63 -12.16 11.88
C HIS A 191 -19.12 -11.79 10.49
N LEU A 192 -19.93 -10.74 10.38
CA LEU A 192 -20.37 -10.23 9.07
C LEU A 192 -19.18 -9.74 8.24
N LEU A 193 -18.19 -9.09 8.86
CA LEU A 193 -16.93 -8.72 8.19
C LEU A 193 -16.23 -9.96 7.61
N TYR A 194 -16.12 -11.05 8.37
CA TYR A 194 -15.48 -12.28 7.89
C TYR A 194 -16.25 -12.95 6.76
N GLN A 195 -17.58 -12.94 6.79
CA GLN A 195 -18.39 -13.46 5.69
C GLN A 195 -18.17 -12.64 4.40
N PHE A 196 -18.03 -11.32 4.51
CA PHE A 196 -17.69 -10.48 3.36
C PHE A 196 -16.27 -10.73 2.85
N HIS A 197 -15.30 -10.89 3.75
CA HIS A 197 -13.93 -11.24 3.36
C HIS A 197 -13.88 -12.58 2.62
N LEU A 198 -14.52 -13.63 3.16
CA LEU A 198 -14.57 -14.94 2.51
C LEU A 198 -15.15 -14.86 1.09
N ILE A 199 -16.28 -14.16 0.93
CA ILE A 199 -16.89 -13.98 -0.39
C ILE A 199 -15.94 -13.22 -1.33
N TYR A 200 -15.34 -12.14 -0.84
CA TYR A 200 -14.39 -11.35 -1.61
C TYR A 200 -13.16 -12.16 -2.03
N ASP A 201 -12.60 -12.97 -1.13
CA ASP A 201 -11.43 -13.81 -1.41
C ASP A 201 -11.76 -14.92 -2.42
N CYS A 202 -12.95 -15.54 -2.33
CA CYS A 202 -13.43 -16.46 -3.36
C CYS A 202 -13.57 -15.77 -4.73
N LEU A 203 -14.15 -14.57 -4.78
CA LEU A 203 -14.27 -13.82 -6.03
C LEU A 203 -12.90 -13.40 -6.58
N ALA A 204 -11.99 -12.93 -5.72
CA ALA A 204 -10.65 -12.50 -6.11
C ALA A 204 -9.80 -13.68 -6.59
N ALA A 205 -9.91 -14.85 -5.96
CA ALA A 205 -9.22 -16.06 -6.40
C ALA A 205 -9.66 -16.51 -7.80
N LEU A 206 -10.95 -16.35 -8.14
CA LEU A 206 -11.49 -16.62 -9.48
C LEU A 206 -10.99 -15.63 -10.55
N VAL A 207 -10.60 -14.41 -10.15
CA VAL A 207 -10.02 -13.39 -11.04
C VAL A 207 -8.53 -13.67 -11.21
N LEU A 208 -8.20 -14.44 -12.26
CA LEU A 208 -6.80 -14.77 -12.57
C LEU A 208 -5.95 -13.61 -13.09
N THR A 209 -6.55 -12.46 -13.40
CA THR A 209 -5.84 -11.33 -14.02
C THR A 209 -4.98 -10.55 -13.03
N THR A 210 -5.22 -10.69 -11.73
CA THR A 210 -4.39 -10.05 -10.69
C THR A 210 -3.12 -10.86 -10.47
N ARG A 211 -2.00 -10.15 -10.30
CA ARG A 211 -0.73 -10.79 -9.92
C ARG A 211 -0.96 -11.55 -8.61
N TYR A 212 -0.31 -12.69 -8.45
CA TYR A 212 -0.49 -13.63 -7.32
C TYR A 212 -0.17 -13.02 -5.93
N MET A 213 0.24 -11.75 -5.90
CA MET A 213 1.08 -11.12 -4.89
C MET A 213 0.50 -9.82 -4.32
N GLU A 214 -0.67 -9.39 -4.76
CA GLU A 214 -1.33 -8.21 -4.19
C GLU A 214 -1.88 -8.59 -2.81
N LEU A 215 -1.04 -8.31 -1.81
CA LEU A 215 -1.36 -8.26 -0.39
C LEU A 215 -2.72 -7.59 -0.18
N ARG A 216 -3.48 -8.20 0.72
CA ARG A 216 -4.75 -7.69 1.22
C ARG A 216 -4.55 -6.25 1.69
N ASP A 217 -5.11 -5.28 0.96
CA ASP A 217 -5.59 -4.09 1.66
C ASP A 217 -6.84 -4.55 2.40
N PRO A 218 -6.85 -4.53 3.74
CA PRO A 218 -8.01 -4.98 4.50
C PRO A 218 -9.15 -4.03 4.15
N LEU A 219 -10.00 -4.46 3.21
CA LEU A 219 -11.25 -3.79 2.94
C LEU A 219 -11.98 -3.70 4.27
N THR A 220 -12.03 -2.48 4.79
CA THR A 220 -12.57 -2.25 6.13
C THR A 220 -14.03 -2.67 6.17
N TYR A 221 -14.53 -2.99 7.36
CA TYR A 221 -15.97 -3.22 7.54
C TYR A 221 -16.82 -2.08 7.00
N THR A 222 -16.36 -0.84 7.17
CA THR A 222 -16.98 0.35 6.58
C THR A 222 -17.00 0.35 5.05
N PHE A 223 -15.96 -0.17 4.40
CA PHE A 223 -15.92 -0.33 2.95
C PHE A 223 -17.03 -1.30 2.50
N TYR A 224 -17.10 -2.49 3.10
CA TYR A 224 -18.14 -3.46 2.76
C TYR A 224 -19.54 -2.91 3.01
N LEU A 225 -19.81 -2.30 4.17
CA LEU A 225 -21.13 -1.75 4.45
C LEU A 225 -21.55 -0.65 3.45
N ARG A 226 -20.59 0.17 3.01
CA ARG A 226 -20.85 1.26 2.07
C ARG A 226 -21.09 0.77 0.65
N TYR A 227 -20.40 -0.29 0.23
CA TYR A 227 -20.38 -0.73 -1.16
C TYR A 227 -20.97 -2.12 -1.41
N LYS A 228 -21.47 -2.83 -0.39
CA LYS A 228 -22.01 -4.19 -0.52
C LYS A 228 -23.13 -4.32 -1.55
N SER A 229 -23.90 -3.26 -1.78
CA SER A 229 -25.00 -3.21 -2.74
C SER A 229 -24.56 -2.82 -4.15
N LEU A 230 -23.30 -2.42 -4.33
CA LEU A 230 -22.77 -2.14 -5.65
C LEU A 230 -22.46 -3.44 -6.40
N PRO A 231 -22.56 -3.44 -7.74
CA PRO A 231 -22.15 -4.56 -8.56
C PRO A 231 -20.71 -4.99 -8.27
N ILE A 232 -20.47 -6.30 -8.20
CA ILE A 232 -19.14 -6.87 -7.89
C ILE A 232 -18.04 -6.30 -8.80
N HIS A 233 -18.31 -6.14 -10.10
CA HIS A 233 -17.33 -5.61 -11.04
C HIS A 233 -16.90 -4.17 -10.71
N GLN A 234 -17.80 -3.33 -10.19
CA GLN A 234 -17.46 -1.97 -9.74
C GLN A 234 -16.59 -2.01 -8.49
N ILE A 235 -16.85 -2.95 -7.58
CA ILE A 235 -16.02 -3.14 -6.39
C ILE A 235 -14.60 -3.52 -6.79
N PHE A 236 -14.42 -4.49 -7.70
CA PHE A 236 -13.12 -4.82 -8.24
C PHE A 236 -12.45 -3.65 -8.97
N GLN A 237 -13.21 -2.87 -9.73
CA GLN A 237 -12.66 -1.69 -10.39
C GLN A 237 -12.21 -0.62 -9.39
N MET A 238 -12.97 -0.40 -8.31
CA MET A 238 -12.59 0.54 -7.24
C MET A 238 -11.31 0.06 -6.56
N VAL A 239 -11.23 -1.22 -6.19
CA VAL A 239 -10.04 -1.80 -5.57
C VAL A 239 -8.85 -1.74 -6.53
N GLN A 240 -9.03 -2.12 -7.79
CA GLN A 240 -7.98 -2.04 -8.80
C GLN A 240 -7.57 -0.58 -9.07
N SER A 241 -8.48 0.38 -9.02
CA SER A 241 -8.15 1.80 -9.19
C SER A 241 -7.36 2.32 -8.00
N HIS A 242 -7.68 1.86 -6.78
CA HIS A 242 -6.88 2.14 -5.59
C HIS A 242 -5.48 1.57 -5.75
N TYR A 243 -5.39 0.29 -6.16
CA TYR A 243 -4.10 -0.33 -6.44
C TYR A 243 -3.34 0.38 -7.55
N LYS A 244 -3.97 0.80 -8.65
CA LYS A 244 -3.28 1.55 -9.71
C LYS A 244 -2.83 2.94 -9.26
N LEU A 245 -3.49 3.54 -8.27
CA LEU A 245 -3.02 4.79 -7.67
C LEU A 245 -1.82 4.55 -6.75
N THR A 246 -1.76 3.40 -6.08
CA THR A 246 -0.59 3.00 -5.26
C THR A 246 0.56 2.41 -6.09
N ASP A 247 0.26 1.71 -7.18
CA ASP A 247 1.17 0.98 -8.08
C ASP A 247 1.65 1.87 -9.24
N GLY A 248 0.86 2.89 -9.62
CA GLY A 248 1.27 3.97 -10.53
C GLY A 248 2.33 4.90 -9.94
N GLN A 249 2.81 4.61 -8.73
CA GLN A 249 4.06 5.11 -8.20
C GLN A 249 5.19 4.14 -8.63
N ASP A 250 5.51 4.19 -9.94
CA ASP A 250 6.52 3.48 -10.74
C ASP A 250 7.38 2.37 -10.08
N ASP A 251 7.46 1.24 -10.81
CA ASP A 251 8.38 0.07 -10.73
C ASP A 251 9.88 0.46 -10.70
N PHE A 252 10.31 1.27 -9.75
CA PHE A 252 11.72 1.46 -9.47
C PHE A 252 12.11 0.47 -8.37
N PRO A 253 13.08 -0.43 -8.61
CA PRO A 253 13.58 -1.24 -7.52
C PRO A 253 14.19 -0.30 -6.46
N PRO A 254 13.97 -0.58 -5.16
CA PRO A 254 14.67 0.13 -4.11
C PRO A 254 16.17 0.00 -4.34
N PHE A 255 16.90 1.10 -4.15
CA PHE A 255 18.32 1.12 -4.44
C PHE A 255 19.06 0.11 -3.54
N PRO A 256 19.78 -0.89 -4.09
CA PRO A 256 20.43 -1.92 -3.29
C PRO A 256 21.69 -1.35 -2.64
N LEU A 257 21.53 -0.73 -1.47
CA LEU A 257 22.64 -0.24 -0.66
C LEU A 257 22.82 -1.10 0.58
N GLU A 258 24.07 -1.43 0.87
CA GLU A 258 24.46 -1.96 2.17
C GLU A 258 24.31 -0.87 3.25
N GLU A 259 23.87 -1.27 4.45
CA GLU A 259 23.74 -0.35 5.57
C GLU A 259 25.11 0.17 6.01
N SER A 260 25.23 1.49 6.19
CA SER A 260 26.46 2.09 6.73
C SER A 260 26.69 1.60 8.16
N PRO A 261 27.92 1.16 8.52
CA PRO A 261 28.26 0.83 9.90
C PRO A 261 28.42 2.07 10.79
N ALA A 262 28.41 3.28 10.22
CA ALA A 262 28.61 4.52 10.96
C ALA A 262 27.33 4.94 11.72
N PRO A 263 27.40 5.19 13.03
CA PRO A 263 26.22 5.31 13.89
C PRO A 263 25.47 6.65 13.81
N SER A 264 26.03 7.69 13.19
CA SER A 264 25.40 9.01 13.24
C SER A 264 25.36 9.76 11.91
N PHE A 265 24.18 10.33 11.67
CA PHE A 265 23.92 11.40 10.72
C PHE A 265 23.96 12.71 11.52
N SER A 266 24.65 13.75 11.05
CA SER A 266 24.49 15.07 11.67
C SER A 266 23.09 15.59 11.32
N PRO A 267 22.18 15.87 12.28
CA PRO A 267 20.82 16.32 11.97
C PRO A 267 20.81 17.57 11.08
N ALA A 268 21.81 18.44 11.21
CA ALA A 268 21.97 19.64 10.39
C ALA A 268 22.20 19.33 8.88
N GLN A 269 22.72 18.14 8.56
CA GLN A 269 22.99 17.69 7.19
C GLN A 269 21.81 16.93 6.59
N PHE A 270 20.84 16.45 7.39
CA PHE A 270 19.65 15.75 6.90
C PHE A 270 18.47 16.71 6.70
N ASN A 271 18.64 17.66 5.79
CA ASN A 271 17.59 18.63 5.45
C ASN A 271 17.19 18.52 3.98
N LEU A 272 16.01 19.05 3.65
CA LEU A 272 15.43 18.96 2.31
C LEU A 272 16.37 19.50 1.23
N SER A 273 16.98 20.67 1.48
CA SER A 273 17.93 21.27 0.54
C SER A 273 19.15 20.40 0.31
N TYR A 274 19.67 19.73 1.34
CA TYR A 274 20.82 18.84 1.20
C TYR A 274 20.46 17.59 0.40
N LEU A 275 19.29 16.99 0.67
CA LEU A 275 18.79 15.83 -0.06
C LEU A 275 18.58 16.15 -1.55
N GLN A 276 18.01 17.32 -1.86
CA GLN A 276 17.75 17.74 -3.23
C GLN A 276 19.01 18.25 -3.95
N ASP A 277 19.76 19.18 -3.36
CA ASP A 277 20.88 19.85 -4.02
C ASP A 277 22.14 18.98 -4.06
N PHE A 278 22.45 18.28 -2.97
CA PHE A 278 23.62 17.42 -2.87
C PHE A 278 23.30 15.97 -3.24
N GLY A 279 22.20 15.43 -2.71
CA GLY A 279 21.80 14.05 -2.99
C GLY A 279 21.25 13.83 -4.40
N ASP A 280 20.84 14.88 -5.11
CA ASP A 280 20.12 14.78 -6.39
C ASP A 280 18.90 13.84 -6.27
N LEU A 281 18.22 13.93 -5.12
CA LEU A 281 17.02 13.17 -4.80
C LEU A 281 15.79 14.04 -5.06
N ALA A 282 14.93 13.61 -5.99
CA ALA A 282 13.58 14.13 -6.10
C ALA A 282 12.77 13.69 -4.87
N ILE A 283 12.04 14.61 -4.26
CA ILE A 283 11.21 14.29 -3.09
C ILE A 283 9.81 13.99 -3.61
N GLU A 284 9.43 12.73 -3.49
CA GLU A 284 8.13 12.24 -3.92
C GLU A 284 7.28 11.94 -2.70
N TRP A 285 6.05 12.43 -2.67
CA TRP A 285 5.13 12.12 -1.59
C TRP A 285 4.48 10.76 -1.86
N THR A 286 4.39 9.89 -0.85
CA THR A 286 3.77 8.56 -0.97
C THR A 286 2.68 8.37 0.08
N ASP A 287 1.62 7.65 -0.25
CA ASP A 287 0.58 7.26 0.71
C ASP A 287 0.91 5.91 1.38
N SER A 288 2.07 5.33 1.07
CA SER A 288 2.56 4.08 1.66
C SER A 288 3.63 4.35 2.71
N LEU A 289 3.39 3.89 3.94
CA LEU A 289 4.40 3.99 5.00
C LEU A 289 5.58 3.03 4.78
N SER A 290 5.35 1.90 4.10
CA SER A 290 6.42 0.96 3.77
C SER A 290 7.43 1.56 2.78
N GLU A 291 7.03 2.61 2.04
CA GLU A 291 7.91 3.36 1.14
C GLU A 291 8.57 4.58 1.79
N HIS A 292 8.18 4.94 3.02
CA HIS A 292 8.72 6.11 3.72
C HIS A 292 10.24 5.99 3.90
N LEU A 293 10.97 7.02 3.45
CA LEU A 293 12.43 7.10 3.49
C LEU A 293 13.15 6.05 2.64
N THR A 294 12.48 5.51 1.63
CA THR A 294 13.09 4.58 0.66
C THR A 294 13.56 5.36 -0.57
N ILE A 295 14.79 5.05 -1.03
CA ILE A 295 15.36 5.61 -2.26
C ILE A 295 15.01 4.69 -3.43
N PHE A 296 14.40 5.27 -4.43
CA PHE A 296 14.03 4.67 -5.69
C PHE A 296 14.93 5.22 -6.79
N THR A 297 15.54 4.34 -7.59
CA THR A 297 16.39 4.78 -8.71
C THR A 297 15.70 4.53 -10.04
N GLY A 298 15.41 5.61 -10.75
CA GLY A 298 14.88 5.56 -12.11
C GLY A 298 15.90 5.97 -13.18
N PRO A 299 15.60 5.70 -14.46
CA PRO A 299 16.47 6.02 -15.59
C PRO A 299 16.71 7.52 -15.78
N HIS A 300 15.92 8.37 -15.12
CA HIS A 300 15.99 9.83 -15.28
C HIS A 300 16.25 10.59 -13.97
N ARG A 301 15.92 10.02 -12.80
CA ARG A 301 16.15 10.65 -11.50
C ARG A 301 16.11 9.62 -10.39
N ASN A 302 16.83 9.90 -9.31
CA ASN A 302 16.65 9.20 -8.04
C ASN A 302 15.57 9.92 -7.26
N ALA A 303 14.66 9.18 -6.64
CA ALA A 303 13.59 9.74 -5.81
C ALA A 303 13.68 9.20 -4.39
N LEU A 304 13.51 10.07 -3.41
CA LEU A 304 13.27 9.70 -2.03
C LEU A 304 11.77 9.85 -1.77
N ARG A 305 11.10 8.74 -1.47
CA ARG A 305 9.68 8.77 -1.13
C ARG A 305 9.50 9.13 0.34
N VAL A 306 8.68 10.13 0.59
CA VAL A 306 8.35 10.62 1.92
C VAL A 306 6.85 10.46 2.09
N PHE A 307 6.46 9.65 3.07
CA PHE A 307 5.05 9.48 3.44
C PHE A 307 4.33 10.83 3.63
N ALA A 308 3.25 11.04 2.87
CA ALA A 308 2.56 12.30 2.61
C ALA A 308 1.71 12.83 3.77
N HIS A 309 1.72 12.14 4.92
CA HIS A 309 0.84 12.47 6.04
C HIS A 309 1.61 13.07 7.25
N PRO A 310 2.11 14.33 7.15
CA PRO A 310 2.90 14.97 8.20
C PRO A 310 2.08 15.44 9.40
N THR A 311 0.74 15.39 9.37
CA THR A 311 -0.11 15.74 10.54
C THR A 311 0.27 14.94 11.78
N TYR A 312 0.86 13.76 11.57
CA TYR A 312 1.29 12.86 12.63
C TYR A 312 2.56 13.35 13.37
N LEU A 313 3.48 14.00 12.66
CA LEU A 313 4.73 14.53 13.22
C LEU A 313 4.60 15.98 13.74
N TYR A 314 3.70 16.78 13.17
CA TYR A 314 3.44 18.15 13.63
C TYR A 314 2.93 18.20 15.07
N ASN A 315 2.07 17.28 15.46
CA ASN A 315 1.60 17.17 16.84
C ASN A 315 2.72 16.74 17.80
N GLY A 316 3.78 16.08 17.31
CA GLY A 316 4.91 15.60 18.12
C GLY A 316 5.96 16.67 18.45
N HIS A 317 6.20 17.62 17.55
CA HIS A 317 7.22 18.66 17.74
C HIS A 317 6.73 19.82 18.62
N ASP A 318 5.45 20.17 18.56
CA ASP A 318 4.84 21.20 19.44
C ASP A 318 4.64 20.73 20.90
N LEU A 319 4.74 19.42 21.17
CA LEU A 319 4.61 18.86 22.52
C LEU A 319 5.86 19.07 23.42
N LEU A 320 7.00 19.50 22.86
CA LEU A 320 8.30 19.43 23.52
C LEU A 320 8.98 20.78 23.81
N HIS A 321 8.44 21.92 23.36
CA HIS A 321 8.95 23.23 23.75
C HIS A 321 8.15 23.79 24.93
N SER A 322 8.77 23.71 26.11
CA SER A 322 8.30 24.26 27.38
C SER A 322 7.99 25.76 27.31
N GLU A 323 6.97 26.17 28.05
CA GLU A 323 6.52 27.54 28.35
C GLU A 323 5.56 28.25 27.38
N HIS A 324 4.64 27.54 26.72
CA HIS A 324 3.37 28.18 26.34
C HIS A 324 2.20 27.47 27.02
N ASP A 325 1.56 28.21 27.91
CA ASP A 325 0.35 27.81 28.62
C ASP A 325 -0.86 28.01 27.68
N TYR A 326 -1.21 26.98 26.91
CA TYR A 326 -2.22 27.07 25.87
C TYR A 326 -3.64 26.83 26.41
N PHE A 327 -4.15 27.80 27.18
CA PHE A 327 -5.60 27.98 27.39
C PHE A 327 -6.26 28.88 26.35
N GLN A 328 -5.51 29.38 25.34
CA GLN A 328 -6.06 30.19 24.26
C GLN A 328 -5.61 29.72 22.87
N PRO A 329 -6.49 29.77 21.86
CA PRO A 329 -6.14 29.47 20.48
C PRO A 329 -5.24 30.58 19.90
N THR A 330 -4.06 30.22 19.42
CA THR A 330 -3.15 31.15 18.74
C THR A 330 -3.67 31.45 17.33
N PHE A 331 -4.43 32.53 17.19
CA PHE A 331 -4.65 33.20 15.90
C PHE A 331 -3.54 34.23 15.69
N ILE A 332 -2.89 34.20 14.53
CA ILE A 332 -2.36 35.43 13.91
C ILE A 332 -3.26 35.68 12.69
N ASP A 333 -4.17 36.64 12.85
CA ASP A 333 -4.92 37.21 11.74
C ASP A 333 -3.94 37.81 10.72
N LEU A 334 -4.09 37.44 9.46
CA LEU A 334 -3.65 38.30 8.35
C LEU A 334 -4.90 38.80 7.62
N PRO A 335 -5.13 40.13 7.56
CA PRO A 335 -6.25 40.68 6.84
C PRO A 335 -6.08 40.43 5.34
N GLN A 336 -7.18 40.09 4.67
CA GLN A 336 -7.24 40.03 3.21
C GLN A 336 -6.82 41.38 2.64
N ALA A 337 -5.71 41.40 1.88
CA ALA A 337 -5.41 42.51 0.98
C ALA A 337 -5.49 41.98 -0.47
N PRO A 338 -6.15 42.72 -1.39
CA PRO A 338 -6.31 42.32 -2.77
C PRO A 338 -4.94 42.33 -3.48
N ILE A 339 -4.78 41.39 -4.40
CA ILE A 339 -3.58 41.15 -5.22
C ILE A 339 -3.08 42.45 -5.85
N PRO A 340 -1.84 42.91 -5.56
CA PRO A 340 -1.14 43.83 -6.42
C PRO A 340 -0.08 43.08 -7.26
N SER A 341 -0.03 43.46 -8.54
CA SER A 341 0.99 43.13 -9.55
C SER A 341 2.45 43.14 -9.04
N PRO A 342 3.36 42.40 -9.69
CA PRO A 342 4.67 42.06 -9.14
C PRO A 342 5.60 43.29 -9.09
N LYS A 343 6.07 43.63 -7.88
CA LYS A 343 7.31 44.38 -7.71
C LYS A 343 8.35 43.48 -7.04
N PRO A 344 9.64 43.59 -7.41
CA PRO A 344 10.70 42.76 -6.84
C PRO A 344 11.07 43.32 -5.46
N ASN A 345 10.95 42.48 -4.42
CA ASN A 345 11.51 42.74 -3.10
C ASN A 345 12.46 41.59 -2.71
N PRO A 346 13.38 41.83 -1.77
CA PRO A 346 14.76 41.34 -1.84
C PRO A 346 14.90 39.85 -1.48
N LYS A 347 15.89 39.21 -2.08
CA LYS A 347 16.27 37.81 -1.83
C LYS A 347 16.53 37.58 -0.33
N PRO A 348 15.95 36.53 0.29
CA PRO A 348 16.28 36.18 1.66
C PRO A 348 17.74 35.74 1.77
N ASN A 349 18.39 36.14 2.87
CA ASN A 349 19.78 35.82 3.17
C ASN A 349 19.94 34.31 3.46
N PRO A 350 20.78 33.56 2.71
CA PRO A 350 20.83 32.09 2.76
C PRO A 350 21.57 31.49 3.98
N HIS A 351 21.96 32.30 4.97
CA HIS A 351 22.85 31.84 6.04
C HIS A 351 22.21 31.55 7.40
N ARG A 352 20.87 31.46 7.54
CA ARG A 352 20.28 31.26 8.88
C ARG A 352 18.88 30.64 8.98
N THR A 353 18.51 29.70 8.11
CA THR A 353 17.19 29.07 8.17
C THR A 353 17.28 27.59 8.62
N PRO A 354 16.93 27.25 9.88
CA PRO A 354 16.88 25.87 10.38
C PRO A 354 15.68 25.09 9.81
N PHE A 355 15.73 23.75 9.95
CA PHE A 355 14.69 22.79 9.53
C PHE A 355 13.26 23.19 9.96
N ASN A 356 13.13 23.88 11.10
CA ASN A 356 11.86 24.38 11.64
C ASN A 356 11.15 25.37 10.70
N GLN A 357 11.85 26.08 9.80
CA GLN A 357 11.21 27.02 8.88
C GLN A 357 10.58 26.37 7.66
N ILE A 358 11.08 25.19 7.23
CA ILE A 358 10.41 24.37 6.22
C ILE A 358 8.99 24.08 6.71
N LEU A 359 8.83 23.78 8.01
CA LEU A 359 7.57 23.48 8.68
C LEU A 359 6.68 24.70 9.00
N SER A 360 7.12 25.92 8.70
CA SER A 360 6.35 27.16 8.99
C SER A 360 5.91 27.92 7.73
N SER A 361 6.17 27.36 6.56
CA SER A 361 5.78 27.94 5.26
C SER A 361 4.24 28.03 5.15
N PRO A 362 3.67 29.19 4.75
CA PRO A 362 2.22 29.34 4.54
C PRO A 362 1.67 28.45 3.39
N PHE A 363 2.55 27.83 2.60
CA PHE A 363 2.19 26.83 1.60
C PHE A 363 1.83 25.47 2.24
N LEU A 364 2.34 25.16 3.44
CA LEU A 364 2.07 23.92 4.18
C LEU A 364 0.78 23.95 5.02
N THR A 365 0.17 25.14 5.20
CA THR A 365 -1.11 25.29 5.92
C THR A 365 -2.35 24.80 5.15
N ARG A 366 -2.17 24.25 3.95
CA ARG A 366 -3.24 23.65 3.15
C ARG A 366 -3.12 22.13 3.13
N LEU A 367 -3.42 21.46 4.23
CA LEU A 367 -3.58 20.00 4.21
C LEU A 367 -4.75 19.58 5.09
N SER A 368 -5.81 19.12 4.43
CA SER A 368 -6.93 18.40 5.03
C SER A 368 -6.57 16.91 5.15
N LEU A 369 -6.93 16.27 6.26
CA LEU A 369 -6.89 14.81 6.42
C LEU A 369 -7.52 14.12 5.18
N PRO A 370 -7.05 12.93 4.73
CA PRO A 370 -7.76 12.13 3.73
C PRO A 370 -9.23 11.91 4.15
N PRO A 371 -10.21 11.89 3.23
CA PRO A 371 -11.61 11.70 3.57
C PRO A 371 -11.89 10.47 4.43
N THR A 372 -11.08 9.41 4.29
CA THR A 372 -11.07 8.18 5.09
C THR A 372 -10.63 8.38 6.54
N LEU A 373 -9.64 9.25 6.78
CA LEU A 373 -9.24 9.65 8.13
C LEU A 373 -10.22 10.67 8.73
N GLN A 374 -10.72 11.63 7.94
CA GLN A 374 -11.77 12.56 8.37
C GLN A 374 -13.06 11.84 8.79
N THR A 375 -13.37 10.71 8.17
CA THR A 375 -14.55 9.89 8.49
C THR A 375 -14.32 8.93 9.64
N THR A 376 -13.09 8.47 9.92
CA THR A 376 -12.76 7.72 11.15
C THR A 376 -12.70 8.63 12.37
N PHE A 377 -12.29 9.89 12.21
CA PHE A 377 -12.44 10.93 13.25
C PHE A 377 -13.89 11.41 13.46
N ASN A 378 -14.88 10.80 12.78
CA ASN A 378 -16.29 11.02 13.05
C ASN A 378 -16.71 10.26 14.32
N LEU A 379 -16.09 10.65 15.44
CA LEU A 379 -16.48 10.34 16.80
C LEU A 379 -17.96 10.65 16.94
N SER A 380 -18.67 9.75 17.60
CA SER A 380 -20.11 9.56 17.53
C SER A 380 -21.01 10.80 17.70
N HIS A 381 -20.54 11.97 18.14
CA HIS A 381 -21.27 13.26 18.18
C HIS A 381 -20.32 14.45 17.84
N PRO A 382 -20.35 15.04 16.62
CA PRO A 382 -19.39 16.08 16.21
C PRO A 382 -19.71 17.50 16.69
N SER A 383 -20.92 17.77 17.19
CA SER A 383 -21.40 19.15 17.43
C SER A 383 -20.88 19.80 18.71
N THR A 384 -20.39 19.02 19.68
CA THR A 384 -19.97 19.57 20.98
C THR A 384 -18.49 19.92 21.06
N THR A 385 -17.63 19.28 20.25
CA THR A 385 -16.17 19.37 20.39
C THR A 385 -15.48 19.96 19.16
N ILE A 386 -16.12 19.89 17.98
CA ILE A 386 -15.57 20.41 16.73
C ILE A 386 -16.33 21.68 16.36
N LYS A 387 -15.72 22.85 16.57
CA LYS A 387 -16.31 24.13 16.15
C LYS A 387 -16.11 24.30 14.64
N PRO A 388 -17.17 24.56 13.86
CA PRO A 388 -17.03 24.87 12.43
C PRO A 388 -16.41 26.26 12.24
N LEU A 389 -15.38 26.35 11.39
CA LEU A 389 -14.79 27.62 10.95
C LEU A 389 -15.45 28.08 9.64
N GLY A 390 -16.70 28.55 9.74
CA GLY A 390 -17.41 29.23 8.65
C GLY A 390 -17.64 28.41 7.35
N PRO A 391 -18.37 28.99 6.37
CA PRO A 391 -18.87 28.23 5.20
C PRO A 391 -17.81 27.84 4.16
N CYS A 392 -16.57 28.34 4.27
CA CYS A 392 -15.55 28.21 3.21
C CYS A 392 -14.24 27.53 3.64
N HIS A 393 -14.14 26.98 4.85
CA HIS A 393 -12.96 26.22 5.29
C HIS A 393 -13.26 24.72 5.40
N GLN A 394 -12.45 23.88 4.74
CA GLN A 394 -12.59 22.41 4.72
C GLN A 394 -11.80 21.69 5.82
N THR A 395 -11.19 22.40 6.77
CA THR A 395 -10.39 21.81 7.85
C THR A 395 -11.19 21.78 9.17
N LYS A 396 -11.21 20.63 9.85
CA LYS A 396 -11.79 20.43 11.18
C LYS A 396 -10.66 20.13 12.17
N ILE A 397 -10.67 20.77 13.34
CA ILE A 397 -9.68 20.58 14.41
C ILE A 397 -10.37 19.85 15.58
N THR A 398 -9.65 18.96 16.25
CA THR A 398 -10.09 18.31 17.50
C THR A 398 -9.28 18.85 18.67
N SER A 399 -9.93 19.09 19.81
CA SER A 399 -9.28 19.53 21.06
C SER A 399 -8.82 18.37 21.94
N ALA A 400 -9.04 17.11 21.53
CA ALA A 400 -8.64 15.95 22.31
C ALA A 400 -7.12 15.73 22.24
N PRO A 401 -6.43 15.51 23.37
CA PRO A 401 -5.00 15.24 23.34
C PRO A 401 -4.71 13.92 22.63
N MET A 402 -3.55 13.84 21.96
CA MET A 402 -3.20 12.70 21.09
C MET A 402 -3.16 11.35 21.84
N ARG A 403 -2.84 11.35 23.14
CA ARG A 403 -2.92 10.16 24.01
C ARG A 403 -4.35 9.64 24.16
N ASP A 404 -5.33 10.54 24.23
CA ASP A 404 -6.73 10.18 24.32
C ASP A 404 -7.21 9.67 22.95
N ILE A 405 -6.80 10.30 21.85
CA ILE A 405 -7.08 9.83 20.47
C ILE A 405 -6.54 8.40 20.23
N LEU A 406 -5.35 8.11 20.76
CA LEU A 406 -4.74 6.77 20.75
C LEU A 406 -5.54 5.75 21.56
N SER A 407 -6.07 6.16 22.70
CA SER A 407 -6.90 5.30 23.56
C SER A 407 -8.31 5.06 23.00
N LEU A 408 -8.81 5.97 22.15
CA LEU A 408 -10.18 5.97 21.65
C LEU A 408 -10.41 5.09 20.42
N HIS A 409 -9.36 4.64 19.72
CA HIS A 409 -9.50 3.73 18.58
C HIS A 409 -8.48 2.58 18.55
N PRO A 410 -8.90 1.34 18.86
CA PRO A 410 -8.05 0.14 18.77
C PRO A 410 -7.85 -0.38 17.33
N TYR A 411 -8.09 0.45 16.31
CA TYR A 411 -8.16 0.05 14.89
C TYR A 411 -7.19 0.80 13.98
N TYR A 412 -6.21 1.53 14.54
CA TYR A 412 -5.15 2.07 13.70
C TYR A 412 -4.31 0.92 13.11
N PRO A 413 -3.87 1.02 11.85
CA PRO A 413 -2.81 0.17 11.32
C PRO A 413 -1.62 0.13 12.29
N GLU A 414 -1.06 -1.06 12.55
CA GLU A 414 -0.01 -1.25 13.56
C GLU A 414 1.16 -0.31 13.35
N ASP A 415 1.49 0.00 12.11
CA ASP A 415 2.57 0.90 11.74
C ASP A 415 2.35 2.33 12.26
N ILE A 416 1.11 2.81 12.23
CA ILE A 416 0.71 4.12 12.77
C ILE A 416 0.76 4.08 14.30
N ARG A 417 0.28 3.00 14.91
CA ARG A 417 0.30 2.79 16.36
C ARG A 417 1.73 2.66 16.92
N PHE A 418 2.60 2.01 16.17
CA PHE A 418 4.03 1.85 16.48
C PHE A 418 4.75 3.18 16.39
N MET A 419 4.55 3.96 15.31
CA MET A 419 5.07 5.33 15.22
C MET A 419 4.57 6.19 16.38
N MET A 420 3.31 6.00 16.79
CA MET A 420 2.73 6.67 17.95
C MET A 420 3.44 6.35 19.25
N ARG A 421 3.62 5.08 19.58
CA ARG A 421 4.37 4.70 20.77
C ARG A 421 5.81 5.16 20.73
N ALA A 422 6.50 5.01 19.59
CA ALA A 422 7.89 5.43 19.44
C ALA A 422 8.11 6.93 19.70
N VAL A 423 7.15 7.79 19.33
CA VAL A 423 7.19 9.24 19.61
C VAL A 423 6.97 9.54 21.11
N PHE A 424 6.16 8.74 21.81
CA PHE A 424 5.85 8.97 23.24
C PHE A 424 6.80 8.27 24.21
N GLU A 425 7.43 7.16 23.82
CA GLU A 425 8.32 6.34 24.66
C GLU A 425 9.78 6.78 24.57
N HIS A 426 10.16 7.54 23.54
CA HIS A 426 11.53 8.02 23.38
C HIS A 426 11.64 9.51 23.70
N ASP A 427 12.50 9.82 24.68
CA ASP A 427 12.89 11.18 25.01
C ASP A 427 13.72 11.78 23.85
N LEU A 428 13.06 12.59 23.02
CA LEU A 428 13.65 13.28 21.86
C LEU A 428 14.59 14.43 22.27
N SER A 429 14.72 14.74 23.57
CA SER A 429 15.60 15.80 24.07
C SER A 429 17.09 15.46 23.98
N MET A 430 17.45 14.17 23.85
CA MET A 430 18.84 13.75 23.66
C MET A 430 19.28 13.91 22.20
N GLN A 431 19.95 15.04 21.91
CA GLN A 431 20.35 15.48 20.57
C GLN A 431 21.30 14.53 19.81
N ASP A 432 21.99 13.61 20.47
CA ASP A 432 23.17 12.99 19.87
C ASP A 432 22.93 11.70 19.08
N GLN A 433 21.79 11.00 19.24
CA GLN A 433 21.56 9.70 18.55
C GLN A 433 20.09 9.36 18.22
N PRO A 434 19.30 10.25 17.58
CA PRO A 434 17.90 9.96 17.30
C PRO A 434 17.70 8.72 16.40
N PHE A 435 18.59 8.49 15.43
CA PHE A 435 18.43 7.46 14.39
C PHE A 435 18.62 6.02 14.87
N ILE A 436 19.38 5.81 15.96
CA ILE A 436 19.66 4.47 16.51
C ILE A 436 18.42 3.91 17.22
N ARG A 437 17.51 4.79 17.69
CA ARG A 437 16.34 4.41 18.49
C ARG A 437 15.06 4.23 17.67
N PHE A 438 14.98 4.74 16.44
CA PHE A 438 13.88 4.43 15.54
C PHE A 438 14.08 3.05 14.91
N ALA A 439 13.74 1.97 15.63
CA ALA A 439 13.95 0.60 15.16
C ALA A 439 13.39 0.34 13.74
N TYR A 440 12.28 0.99 13.39
CA TYR A 440 11.63 0.84 12.09
C TYR A 440 12.29 1.65 10.96
N PHE A 441 12.65 2.92 11.19
CA PHE A 441 13.22 3.78 10.14
C PHE A 441 14.74 3.88 10.15
N GLY A 442 15.40 3.39 11.20
CA GLY A 442 16.86 3.40 11.37
C GLY A 442 17.61 2.78 10.19
N PRO A 443 17.26 1.56 9.74
CA PRO A 443 17.84 0.95 8.55
C PRO A 443 17.73 1.84 7.29
N ARG A 444 16.55 2.41 7.03
CA ARG A 444 16.30 3.28 5.87
C ARG A 444 17.11 4.57 5.93
N LEU A 445 17.21 5.18 7.12
CA LEU A 445 18.02 6.38 7.35
C LEU A 445 19.52 6.09 7.17
N ARG A 446 20.00 4.92 7.60
CA ARG A 446 21.38 4.45 7.31
C ARG A 446 21.60 4.22 5.81
N MET A 447 20.62 3.69 5.08
CA MET A 447 20.71 3.55 3.62
C MET A 447 20.78 4.92 2.92
N ILE A 448 19.96 5.89 3.32
CA ILE A 448 20.06 7.26 2.76
C ILE A 448 21.44 7.86 3.07
N LYS A 449 21.98 7.59 4.26
CA LYS A 449 23.35 7.99 4.59
C LYS A 449 24.37 7.35 3.65
N THR A 450 24.34 6.03 3.48
CA THR A 450 25.25 5.33 2.56
C THR A 450 25.15 5.93 1.15
N PHE A 451 23.92 6.20 0.69
CA PHE A 451 23.69 6.84 -0.60
C PHE A 451 24.40 8.19 -0.70
N LEU A 452 24.18 9.08 0.27
CA LEU A 452 24.80 10.39 0.26
C LEU A 452 26.32 10.30 0.39
N ASP A 453 26.84 9.46 1.29
CA ASP A 453 28.27 9.19 1.48
C ASP A 453 28.96 8.69 0.21
N SER A 454 28.27 7.89 -0.60
CA SER A 454 28.79 7.39 -1.88
C SER A 454 28.90 8.47 -2.95
N LYS A 455 28.14 9.57 -2.83
CA LYS A 455 28.13 10.66 -3.80
C LYS A 455 29.33 11.58 -3.60
N ARG A 456 30.04 11.84 -4.71
CA ARG A 456 31.05 12.90 -4.80
C ARG A 456 30.40 14.17 -5.36
N PRO A 457 30.72 15.36 -4.83
CA PRO A 457 30.21 16.61 -5.37
C PRO A 457 30.71 16.79 -6.81
N SER A 458 29.80 16.96 -7.76
CA SER A 458 30.12 17.14 -9.19
C SER A 458 30.02 18.60 -9.64
N THR A 459 29.37 19.46 -8.85
CA THR A 459 29.19 20.88 -9.16
C THR A 459 29.77 21.79 -8.06
N LEU A 460 30.18 23.02 -8.41
CA LEU A 460 30.66 24.01 -7.43
C LEU A 460 29.62 24.32 -6.34
N ARG A 461 28.33 24.29 -6.70
CA ARG A 461 27.23 24.43 -5.74
C ARG A 461 27.24 23.27 -4.73
N GLN A 462 27.42 22.04 -5.19
CA GLN A 462 27.53 20.88 -4.31
C GLN A 462 28.79 20.93 -3.43
N VAL A 463 29.93 21.36 -3.97
CA VAL A 463 31.18 21.57 -3.19
C VAL A 463 30.99 22.62 -2.10
N TRP A 464 30.21 23.67 -2.36
CA TRP A 464 29.89 24.69 -1.37
C TRP A 464 29.01 24.14 -0.22
N VAL A 465 28.03 23.30 -0.56
CA VAL A 465 27.03 22.72 0.37
C VAL A 465 27.58 21.51 1.14
N ASP A 466 28.48 20.73 0.54
CA ASP A 466 29.07 19.53 1.16
C ASP A 466 30.05 19.90 2.28
N ARG A 467 29.60 19.79 3.53
CA ARG A 467 30.41 20.04 4.74
C ARG A 467 30.79 18.77 5.49
N ARG A 468 30.66 17.59 4.87
CA ARG A 468 30.88 16.31 5.56
C ARG A 468 32.33 16.16 6.04
N ASP A 469 33.28 16.67 5.28
CA ASP A 469 34.67 16.82 5.69
C ASP A 469 35.04 18.30 5.76
N ALA A 470 34.82 18.90 6.94
CA ALA A 470 35.15 20.30 7.18
C ALA A 470 36.63 20.61 6.89
N ARG A 471 37.54 19.64 7.06
CA ARG A 471 38.97 19.84 6.82
C ARG A 471 39.26 19.96 5.34
N GLU A 472 38.73 19.07 4.52
CA GLU A 472 38.88 19.14 3.06
C GLU A 472 38.17 20.38 2.49
N TRP A 473 36.99 20.72 3.02
CA TRP A 473 36.28 21.95 2.63
C TRP A 473 37.11 23.21 2.90
N TRP A 474 37.71 23.34 4.09
CA TRP A 474 38.59 24.47 4.43
C TRP A 474 39.87 24.48 3.62
N ARG A 475 40.45 23.33 3.28
CA ARG A 475 41.62 23.23 2.40
C ARG A 475 41.29 23.77 1.00
N PHE A 476 40.15 23.34 0.43
CA PHE A 476 39.71 23.79 -0.88
C PHE A 476 39.48 25.30 -0.91
N TRP A 477 38.63 25.84 -0.03
CA TRP A 477 38.32 27.28 -0.02
C TRP A 477 39.49 28.14 0.45
N GLY A 478 40.32 27.63 1.35
CA GLY A 478 41.59 28.27 1.73
C GLY A 478 42.55 28.40 0.53
N SER A 479 42.65 27.37 -0.30
CA SER A 479 43.45 27.41 -1.53
C SER A 479 42.88 28.41 -2.54
N VAL A 480 41.56 28.43 -2.75
CA VAL A 480 40.90 29.40 -3.65
C VAL A 480 41.12 30.85 -3.17
N LEU A 481 40.94 31.11 -1.87
CA LEU A 481 41.18 32.43 -1.29
C LEU A 481 42.64 32.84 -1.42
N PHE A 482 43.57 31.93 -1.17
CA PHE A 482 45.01 32.18 -1.34
C PHE A 482 45.35 32.55 -2.79
N MET A 483 44.84 31.81 -3.77
CA MET A 483 45.03 32.10 -5.19
C MET A 483 44.46 33.48 -5.58
N LEU A 484 43.28 33.85 -5.06
CA LEU A 484 42.68 35.18 -5.27
C LEU A 484 43.54 36.30 -4.67
N MET A 485 44.05 36.11 -3.45
CA MET A 485 44.91 37.09 -2.78
C MET A 485 46.22 37.30 -3.53
N VAL A 486 46.88 36.21 -3.97
CA VAL A 486 48.09 36.29 -4.79
C VAL A 486 47.81 36.96 -6.12
N GLY A 487 46.71 36.59 -6.80
CA GLY A 487 46.31 37.20 -8.07
C GLY A 487 46.04 38.70 -7.96
N MET A 488 45.31 39.14 -6.94
CA MET A 488 45.07 40.57 -6.66
C MET A 488 46.36 41.32 -6.36
N GLY A 489 47.30 40.70 -5.63
CA GLY A 489 48.62 41.28 -5.37
C GLY A 489 49.42 41.53 -6.65
N VAL A 490 49.48 40.52 -7.54
CA VAL A 490 50.15 40.65 -8.84
C VAL A 490 49.48 41.72 -9.70
N TRP A 491 48.14 41.75 -9.75
CA TRP A 491 47.39 42.77 -10.48
C TRP A 491 47.67 44.19 -9.96
N GLY A 492 47.72 44.37 -8.64
CA GLY A 492 48.06 45.64 -8.01
C GLY A 492 49.44 46.14 -8.40
N VAL A 493 50.44 45.25 -8.45
CA VAL A 493 51.80 45.60 -8.91
C VAL A 493 51.79 46.02 -10.38
N VAL A 494 51.07 45.30 -11.25
CA VAL A 494 50.95 45.67 -12.68
C VAL A 494 50.32 47.05 -12.86
N VAL A 495 49.25 47.34 -12.13
CA VAL A 495 48.59 48.66 -12.17
C VAL A 495 49.52 49.76 -11.66
N ALA A 496 50.22 49.54 -10.55
CA ALA A 496 51.16 50.52 -10.00
C ALA A 496 52.28 50.85 -11.01
N VAL A 497 52.82 49.83 -11.69
CA VAL A 497 53.81 50.01 -12.77
C VAL A 497 53.21 50.77 -13.95
N ALA A 498 52.01 50.41 -14.40
CA ALA A 498 51.34 51.09 -15.52
C ALA A 498 51.07 52.57 -15.21
N VAL A 499 50.62 52.90 -14.00
CA VAL A 499 50.43 54.29 -13.55
C VAL A 499 51.75 55.04 -13.50
N ALA A 500 52.81 54.43 -12.94
CA ALA A 500 54.13 55.04 -12.92
C ALA A 500 54.62 55.36 -14.35
N VAL A 501 54.52 54.40 -15.28
CA VAL A 501 54.90 54.61 -16.69
C VAL A 501 54.07 55.71 -17.35
N ALA A 502 52.76 55.80 -17.05
CA ALA A 502 51.90 56.86 -17.57
C ALA A 502 52.30 58.24 -17.05
N VAL A 503 52.62 58.37 -15.76
CA VAL A 503 53.10 59.63 -15.16
C VAL A 503 54.44 60.05 -15.75
N TYR A 504 55.36 59.12 -15.99
CA TYR A 504 56.66 59.44 -16.61
C TYR A 504 56.59 59.80 -18.11
N ARG A 505 55.47 59.57 -18.79
CA ARG A 505 55.26 59.94 -20.20
C ARG A 505 54.60 61.31 -20.39
N ILE A 506 54.06 61.91 -19.33
CA ILE A 506 53.54 63.29 -19.29
C ILE A 506 54.69 64.21 -18.89
#